data_AF-A0A7V9EKN8-F1
#
_entry.id   AF-A0A7V9EKN8-F1
#
_cell.length_a   1.000
_cell.length_b   1.000
_cell.length_c   1.000
_cell.angle_alpha   90.00
_cell.angle_beta   90.00
_cell.angle_gamma   90.00
#
_symmetry.space_group_name_H-M   'P 1'
#
loop_
_entity.id
_entity.type
_entity.pdbx_description
1 polymer ?
#
loop_
_entity_poly.entity_id
_entity_poly.type
_entity_poly.pdbx_seq_one_letter_code
_entity_poly.pdbx_strand_id
1 'polypeptide(L)'
;MIAYRNADRRFPFLWEDSAQPPERWHGAGEGPAQYLSDTPNGAWAEFLRHEEIRDATDVPTVNRAIWAVEIGDPSMSVPRLPAADLRGDPSSYARCRSEARRLRSQGARALEAPSAALVPGAARGWRVDGGVVGAEPRDGKTIVLWGRRPEVEGWPVVMEAAPDESLLPAVRHFGAAP
;
A
#
# COMPACT_ATOMS: atom_id res chain seq x y z
N MET A 1 -6.17 0.20 -14.82
CA MET A 1 -6.72 -0.08 -13.47
C MET A 1 -6.63 1.12 -12.52
N ILE A 2 -7.52 1.20 -11.53
CA ILE A 2 -7.47 2.17 -10.43
C ILE A 2 -6.79 1.53 -9.21
N ALA A 3 -5.88 2.25 -8.59
CA ALA A 3 -5.25 1.92 -7.31
C ALA A 3 -5.42 3.09 -6.32
N TYR A 4 -5.14 2.86 -5.05
CA TYR A 4 -5.37 3.81 -3.98
C TYR A 4 -4.08 4.15 -3.27
N ARG A 5 -3.93 5.43 -2.90
CA ARG A 5 -2.77 5.89 -2.15
C ARG A 5 -3.17 6.78 -0.98
N ASN A 6 -2.68 6.42 0.19
CA ASN A 6 -2.61 7.32 1.33
C ASN A 6 -1.40 8.24 1.17
N ALA A 7 -1.61 9.54 1.38
CA ALA A 7 -0.55 10.53 1.37
C ALA A 7 -0.77 11.58 2.45
N ASP A 8 0.31 12.21 2.87
CA ASP A 8 0.23 13.42 3.66
C ASP A 8 -0.32 14.54 2.77
N ARG A 9 -1.41 15.18 3.19
CA ARG A 9 -2.12 16.18 2.39
C ARG A 9 -1.29 17.41 2.03
N ARG A 10 -0.15 17.63 2.69
CA ARG A 10 0.75 18.76 2.43
C ARG A 10 1.66 18.53 1.23
N PHE A 11 1.74 17.30 0.71
CA PHE A 11 2.64 16.92 -0.35
C PHE A 11 1.88 16.36 -1.56
N PRO A 12 2.49 16.37 -2.76
CA PRO A 12 1.93 15.69 -3.92
C PRO A 12 1.67 14.21 -3.64
N PHE A 13 0.66 13.64 -4.31
CA PHE A 13 0.30 12.24 -4.11
C PHE A 13 1.36 11.26 -4.66
N LEU A 14 2.30 11.69 -5.49
CA LEU A 14 3.45 10.89 -5.95
C LEU A 14 4.77 11.55 -5.55
N TRP A 15 5.78 10.73 -5.32
CA TRP A 15 7.16 11.19 -5.15
C TRP A 15 7.78 11.56 -6.50
N GLU A 16 8.52 12.66 -6.55
CA GLU A 16 9.19 13.11 -7.78
C GLU A 16 10.68 12.79 -7.84
N ASP A 17 11.32 12.53 -6.70
CA ASP A 17 12.77 12.35 -6.61
C ASP A 17 13.18 11.18 -5.70
N SER A 18 14.50 10.97 -5.59
CA SER A 18 15.11 9.90 -4.81
C SER A 18 15.32 10.24 -3.33
N ALA A 19 14.85 11.41 -2.86
CA ALA A 19 14.91 11.79 -1.44
C ALA A 19 13.88 11.03 -0.59
N GLN A 20 12.97 10.29 -1.22
CA GLN A 20 12.06 9.38 -0.55
C GLN A 20 12.82 8.43 0.41
N PRO A 21 12.42 8.34 1.70
CA PRO A 21 12.99 7.40 2.65
C PRO A 21 12.80 5.95 2.20
N PRO A 22 13.80 5.07 2.43
CA PRO A 22 13.77 3.70 1.94
C PRO A 22 12.72 2.85 2.64
N GLU A 23 11.95 2.09 1.86
CA GLU A 23 10.87 1.22 2.34
C GLU A 23 11.06 -0.23 1.89
N ARG A 24 10.05 -1.10 2.05
CA ARG A 24 10.13 -2.54 1.71
C ARG A 24 10.71 -2.84 0.32
N TRP A 25 10.32 -2.07 -0.70
CA TRP A 25 10.61 -2.35 -2.11
C TRP A 25 11.59 -1.36 -2.78
N HIS A 26 12.27 -0.50 -2.01
CA HIS A 26 13.37 0.32 -2.49
C HIS A 26 14.35 0.69 -1.37
N GLY A 27 15.64 0.78 -1.70
CA GLY A 27 16.70 1.25 -0.82
C GLY A 27 16.93 2.76 -0.87
N ALA A 28 17.85 3.27 -0.05
CA ALA A 28 18.14 4.69 0.02
C ALA A 28 18.70 5.18 -1.32
N GLY A 29 18.19 6.31 -1.82
CA GLY A 29 18.57 6.86 -3.13
C GLY A 29 18.05 6.09 -4.35
N GLU A 30 17.28 5.01 -4.15
CA GLU A 30 16.69 4.22 -5.25
C GLU A 30 15.30 4.72 -5.67
N GLY A 31 14.80 5.74 -4.98
CA GLY A 31 13.51 6.35 -5.28
C GLY A 31 13.52 7.18 -6.58
N PRO A 32 12.35 7.68 -7.00
CA PRO A 32 11.07 7.49 -6.32
C PRO A 32 10.49 6.09 -6.55
N ALA A 33 9.75 5.58 -5.58
CA ALA A 33 8.93 4.38 -5.64
C ALA A 33 7.53 4.70 -5.13
N GLN A 34 6.53 4.57 -6.00
CA GLN A 34 5.15 4.88 -5.69
C GLN A 34 4.49 3.65 -5.09
N TYR A 35 4.12 3.69 -3.82
CA TYR A 35 3.38 2.62 -3.15
C TYR A 35 1.89 2.91 -3.24
N LEU A 36 1.16 1.96 -3.80
CA LEU A 36 -0.30 1.99 -3.91
C LEU A 36 -0.89 0.68 -3.39
N SER A 37 -2.18 0.68 -3.15
CA SER A 37 -2.97 -0.50 -2.79
C SER A 37 -4.08 -0.72 -3.80
N ASP A 38 -4.49 -1.97 -3.99
CA ASP A 38 -5.62 -2.31 -4.87
C ASP A 38 -6.99 -1.94 -4.28
N THR A 39 -7.05 -1.58 -2.99
CA THR A 39 -8.26 -1.15 -2.29
C THR A 39 -7.98 0.05 -1.35
N PRO A 40 -9.01 0.86 -1.01
CA PRO A 40 -8.86 1.92 -0.01
C PRO A 40 -8.49 1.38 1.38
N ASN A 41 -9.06 0.24 1.77
CA ASN A 41 -8.73 -0.43 3.03
C ASN A 41 -7.26 -0.85 3.08
N GLY A 42 -6.70 -1.32 1.95
CA GLY A 42 -5.26 -1.59 1.85
C GLY A 42 -4.42 -0.33 2.07
N ALA A 43 -4.80 0.79 1.44
CA ALA A 43 -4.05 2.04 1.57
C ALA A 43 -4.06 2.57 3.01
N TRP A 44 -5.20 2.44 3.70
CA TRP A 44 -5.30 2.77 5.12
C TRP A 44 -4.55 1.79 6.02
N ALA A 45 -4.63 0.49 5.75
CA ALA A 45 -3.94 -0.52 6.54
C ALA A 45 -2.42 -0.35 6.49
N GLU A 46 -1.85 -0.03 5.31
CA GLU A 46 -0.42 0.25 5.19
C GLU A 46 -0.01 1.48 6.04
N PHE A 47 -0.83 2.53 6.06
CA PHE A 47 -0.61 3.69 6.93
C PHE A 47 -0.69 3.33 8.42
N LEU A 48 -1.77 2.68 8.85
CA LEU A 48 -1.97 2.27 10.25
C LEU A 48 -0.85 1.35 10.74
N ARG A 49 -0.41 0.41 9.89
CA ARG A 49 0.75 -0.45 10.18
C ARG A 49 2.03 0.36 10.32
N HIS A 50 2.31 1.27 9.39
CA HIS A 50 3.55 2.02 9.39
C HIS A 50 3.69 2.95 10.61
N GLU A 51 2.60 3.63 10.96
CA GLU A 51 2.53 4.51 12.14
C GLU A 51 2.30 3.73 13.45
N GLU A 52 2.12 2.40 13.38
CA GLU A 52 1.82 1.53 14.52
C GLU A 52 0.60 1.98 15.35
N ILE A 53 -0.40 2.55 14.68
CA ILE A 53 -1.67 2.97 15.27
C ILE A 53 -2.53 1.75 15.54
N ARG A 54 -2.66 1.37 16.81
CA ARG A 54 -3.39 0.17 17.27
C ARG A 54 -4.64 0.50 18.08
N ASP A 55 -4.69 1.68 18.68
CA ASP A 55 -5.79 2.12 19.53
C ASP A 55 -6.85 2.87 18.71
N ALA A 56 -8.12 2.54 18.95
CA ALA A 56 -9.25 3.26 18.37
C ALA A 56 -9.25 4.73 18.78
N THR A 57 -8.70 5.09 19.95
CA THR A 57 -8.61 6.50 20.38
C THR A 57 -7.65 7.33 19.54
N ASP A 58 -6.68 6.70 18.89
CA ASP A 58 -5.70 7.38 18.04
C ASP A 58 -6.23 7.62 16.62
N VAL A 59 -7.19 6.80 16.16
CA VAL A 59 -7.78 6.89 14.80
C VAL A 59 -8.36 8.28 14.49
N PRO A 60 -9.14 8.93 15.38
CA PRO A 60 -9.65 10.28 15.13
C PRO A 60 -8.56 11.36 14.98
N THR A 61 -7.32 11.10 15.42
CA THR A 61 -6.20 12.05 15.27
C THR A 61 -5.58 12.00 13.87
N VAL A 62 -5.90 10.96 13.09
CA VAL A 62 -5.42 10.78 11.73
C VAL A 62 -6.05 11.83 10.81
N ASN A 63 -5.22 12.51 10.03
CA ASN A 63 -5.67 13.46 9.02
C ASN A 63 -4.81 13.30 7.75
N ARG A 64 -5.28 12.48 6.82
CA ARG A 64 -4.57 12.10 5.59
C ARG A 64 -5.44 12.31 4.36
N ALA A 65 -4.80 12.41 3.20
CA ALA A 65 -5.47 12.37 1.92
C ALA A 65 -5.49 10.94 1.37
N ILE A 66 -6.60 10.57 0.73
CA ILE A 66 -6.71 9.36 -0.09
C ILE A 66 -6.92 9.76 -1.53
N TRP A 67 -6.12 9.17 -2.41
CA TRP A 67 -6.18 9.38 -3.84
C TRP A 67 -6.61 8.09 -4.53
N ALA A 68 -7.52 8.22 -5.50
CA ALA A 68 -7.76 7.20 -6.51
C ALA A 68 -6.84 7.52 -7.69
N VAL A 69 -6.03 6.57 -8.10
CA VAL A 69 -4.92 6.76 -9.04
C VAL A 69 -5.10 5.82 -10.21
N GLU A 70 -5.23 6.37 -11.41
CA GLU A 70 -5.25 5.58 -12.64
C GLU A 70 -3.84 5.24 -13.07
N ILE A 71 -3.49 3.96 -13.01
CA ILE A 71 -2.14 3.48 -13.33
C ILE A 71 -2.07 2.78 -14.69
N GLY A 72 -3.15 2.81 -15.47
CA GLY A 72 -3.29 2.00 -16.68
C GLY A 72 -3.20 0.51 -16.35
N ASP A 73 -2.74 -0.33 -17.28
CA ASP A 73 -2.53 -1.77 -17.05
C ASP A 73 -1.05 -2.10 -17.23
N PRO A 74 -0.19 -1.71 -16.27
CA PRO A 74 1.25 -1.89 -16.42
C PRO A 74 1.60 -3.37 -16.28
N SER A 75 2.66 -3.79 -16.97
CA SER A 75 3.21 -5.14 -16.78
C SER A 75 3.78 -5.28 -15.37
N MET A 76 3.01 -5.95 -14.50
CA MET A 76 3.37 -6.17 -13.11
C MET A 76 4.32 -7.36 -12.98
N SER A 77 5.49 -7.13 -12.41
CA SER A 77 6.36 -8.22 -11.99
C SER A 77 5.95 -8.76 -10.62
N VAL A 78 6.00 -10.07 -10.43
CA VAL A 78 5.72 -10.70 -9.13
C VAL A 78 7.04 -11.08 -8.46
N PRO A 79 7.31 -10.62 -7.22
CA PRO A 79 8.53 -10.96 -6.50
C PRO A 79 8.58 -12.45 -6.16
N ARG A 80 9.75 -13.06 -6.31
CA ARG A 80 9.98 -14.47 -5.99
C ARG A 80 10.60 -14.59 -4.60
N LEU A 81 9.78 -14.38 -3.58
CA LEU A 81 10.18 -14.49 -2.17
C LEU A 81 9.20 -15.38 -1.39
N PRO A 82 9.65 -16.02 -0.30
CA PRO A 82 8.75 -16.72 0.62
C PRO A 82 7.66 -15.80 1.16
N ALA A 83 6.48 -16.36 1.45
CA ALA A 83 5.35 -15.60 2.01
C ALA A 83 5.71 -14.87 3.33
N ALA A 84 6.57 -15.48 4.15
CA ALA A 84 7.08 -14.89 5.38
C ALA A 84 7.88 -13.60 5.14
N ASP A 85 8.60 -13.50 4.03
CA ASP A 85 9.33 -12.27 3.67
C ASP A 85 8.40 -11.20 3.11
N LEU A 86 7.44 -11.61 2.26
CA LEU A 86 6.48 -10.70 1.64
C LEU A 86 5.57 -10.00 2.67
N ARG A 87 5.17 -10.71 3.72
CA ARG A 87 4.29 -10.20 4.79
C ARG A 87 5.04 -9.81 6.08
N GLY A 88 6.35 -10.07 6.11
CA GLY A 88 7.22 -9.92 7.27
C GLY A 88 7.39 -8.47 7.73
N ASP A 89 8.09 -8.32 8.84
CA ASP A 89 8.43 -7.06 9.48
C ASP A 89 9.65 -6.38 8.79
N PRO A 90 10.23 -5.29 9.34
CA PRO A 90 11.39 -4.64 8.74
C PRO A 90 12.61 -5.56 8.58
N SER A 91 12.68 -6.69 9.28
CA SER A 91 13.78 -7.66 9.13
C SER A 91 13.80 -8.33 7.75
N SER A 92 12.68 -8.34 7.01
CA SER A 92 12.62 -8.87 5.63
C SER A 92 12.97 -7.83 4.56
N TYR A 93 13.07 -6.54 4.91
CA TYR A 93 13.22 -5.46 3.92
C TYR A 93 14.49 -5.61 3.08
N ALA A 94 15.59 -6.08 3.66
CA ALA A 94 16.83 -6.31 2.91
C ALA A 94 16.63 -7.31 1.76
N ARG A 95 15.87 -8.39 1.99
CA ARG A 95 15.55 -9.40 0.98
C ARG A 95 14.57 -8.85 -0.06
N CYS A 96 13.52 -8.13 0.36
CA CYS A 96 12.57 -7.47 -0.53
C CYS A 96 13.25 -6.43 -1.44
N ARG A 97 14.17 -5.61 -0.92
CA ARG A 97 14.94 -4.63 -1.69
C ARG A 97 15.89 -5.30 -2.67
N SER A 98 16.55 -6.40 -2.28
CA SER A 98 17.39 -7.18 -3.19
C SER A 98 16.57 -7.73 -4.36
N GLU A 99 15.39 -8.28 -4.08
CA GLU A 99 14.47 -8.75 -5.12
C GLU A 99 13.97 -7.61 -6.02
N ALA A 100 13.61 -6.46 -5.45
CA ALA A 100 13.23 -5.28 -6.22
C ALA A 100 14.34 -4.82 -7.19
N ARG A 101 15.59 -4.81 -6.74
CA ARG A 101 16.75 -4.50 -7.60
C ARG A 101 16.88 -5.52 -8.74
N ARG A 102 16.71 -6.82 -8.44
CA ARG A 102 16.77 -7.89 -9.44
C ARG A 102 15.66 -7.73 -10.49
N LEU A 103 14.44 -7.37 -10.08
CA LEU A 103 13.34 -7.11 -11.02
C LEU A 103 13.64 -5.88 -11.89
N ARG A 104 14.10 -4.78 -11.29
CA ARG A 104 14.46 -3.56 -12.04
C ARG A 104 15.62 -3.79 -13.01
N SER A 105 16.63 -4.60 -12.66
CA SER A 105 17.71 -4.94 -13.58
C SER A 105 17.26 -5.78 -14.78
N GLN A 106 16.09 -6.41 -14.69
CA GLN A 106 15.42 -7.11 -15.79
C GLN A 106 14.45 -6.21 -16.58
N GLY A 107 14.44 -4.90 -16.30
CA GLY A 107 13.59 -3.93 -16.99
C GLY A 107 12.19 -3.76 -16.39
N ALA A 108 11.89 -4.40 -15.25
CA ALA A 108 10.61 -4.22 -14.60
C ALA A 108 10.42 -2.76 -14.14
N ARG A 109 9.25 -2.18 -14.44
CA ARG A 109 8.88 -0.82 -14.01
C ARG A 109 7.82 -0.82 -12.91
N ALA A 110 7.18 -1.96 -12.66
CA ALA A 110 6.19 -2.12 -11.62
C ALA A 110 6.27 -3.53 -11.01
N LEU A 111 5.82 -3.64 -9.77
CA LEU A 111 5.60 -4.93 -9.11
C LEU A 111 4.23 -4.97 -8.45
N GLU A 112 3.70 -6.19 -8.32
CA GLU A 112 2.55 -6.51 -7.49
C GLU A 112 2.98 -7.55 -6.44
N ALA A 113 2.64 -7.30 -5.17
CA ALA A 113 2.90 -8.21 -4.06
C ALA A 113 1.64 -8.31 -3.17
N PRO A 114 1.51 -9.39 -2.37
CA PRO A 114 0.50 -9.42 -1.32
C PRO A 114 0.67 -8.23 -0.37
N SER A 115 -0.44 -7.64 0.09
CA SER A 115 -0.37 -6.63 1.15
C SER A 115 0.25 -7.27 2.39
N ALA A 116 1.29 -6.59 2.89
CA ALA A 116 1.85 -6.96 4.17
C ALA A 116 0.89 -6.50 5.28
N ALA A 117 0.27 -5.33 5.13
CA ALA A 117 -0.52 -4.71 6.18
C ALA A 117 -1.89 -5.35 6.46
N LEU A 118 -2.49 -6.06 5.51
CA LEU A 118 -3.78 -6.73 5.75
C LEU A 118 -3.62 -8.19 6.18
N VAL A 119 -4.46 -8.60 7.15
CA VAL A 119 -4.72 -10.03 7.39
C VAL A 119 -5.47 -10.65 6.19
N PRO A 120 -5.40 -11.97 5.97
CA PRO A 120 -6.05 -12.61 4.82
C PRO A 120 -7.56 -12.34 4.77
N GLY A 121 -8.09 -12.12 3.56
CA GLY A 121 -9.51 -11.83 3.32
C GLY A 121 -10.00 -10.44 3.76
N ALA A 122 -9.12 -9.59 4.31
CA ALA A 122 -9.54 -8.34 4.94
C ALA A 122 -9.55 -7.11 4.03
N ALA A 123 -9.26 -7.23 2.72
CA ALA A 123 -9.50 -6.17 1.75
C ALA A 123 -11.00 -6.09 1.41
N ARG A 124 -11.81 -5.71 2.41
CA ARG A 124 -13.28 -5.77 2.37
C ARG A 124 -13.84 -4.90 1.26
N GLY A 125 -14.87 -5.41 0.60
CA GLY A 125 -15.74 -4.67 -0.31
C GLY A 125 -17.21 -4.82 0.09
N TRP A 126 -18.08 -4.08 -0.59
CA TRP A 126 -19.51 -4.09 -0.35
C TRP A 126 -20.26 -4.17 -1.69
N ARG A 127 -21.44 -4.78 -1.66
CA ARG A 127 -22.39 -4.83 -2.77
C ARG A 127 -23.78 -4.42 -2.30
N VAL A 128 -24.64 -4.03 -3.24
CA VAL A 128 -26.03 -3.68 -2.95
C VAL A 128 -26.94 -4.81 -3.40
N ASP A 129 -27.63 -5.44 -2.45
CA ASP A 129 -28.61 -6.52 -2.68
C ASP A 129 -29.56 -6.58 -1.49
N GLY A 130 -30.74 -5.95 -1.62
CA GLY A 130 -31.65 -5.75 -0.49
C GLY A 130 -31.10 -4.87 0.64
N GLY A 131 -30.03 -4.12 0.39
CA GLY A 131 -29.27 -3.37 1.37
C GLY A 131 -27.77 -3.41 1.07
N VAL A 132 -26.96 -2.73 1.88
CA VAL A 132 -25.49 -2.81 1.77
C VAL A 132 -25.02 -4.07 2.49
N VAL A 133 -24.45 -5.01 1.75
CA VAL A 133 -23.93 -6.27 2.29
C VAL A 133 -22.46 -6.46 1.92
N GLY A 134 -21.72 -7.22 2.71
CA GLY A 134 -20.33 -7.55 2.41
C GLY A 134 -20.20 -8.26 1.07
N ALA A 135 -19.21 -7.86 0.27
CA ALA A 135 -18.77 -8.60 -0.89
C ALA A 135 -17.86 -9.77 -0.49
N GLU A 136 -17.52 -10.63 -1.45
CA GLU A 136 -16.60 -11.74 -1.23
C GLU A 136 -15.27 -11.27 -0.62
N PRO A 137 -14.73 -11.98 0.40
CA PRO A 137 -13.44 -11.67 0.98
C PRO A 137 -12.34 -11.67 -0.08
N ARG A 138 -11.42 -10.71 0.02
CA ARG A 138 -10.25 -10.61 -0.85
C ARG A 138 -9.01 -10.33 -0.03
N ASP A 139 -7.91 -10.93 -0.47
CA ASP A 139 -6.59 -10.51 -0.02
C ASP A 139 -6.25 -9.17 -0.67
N GLY A 140 -5.69 -8.24 0.11
CA GLY A 140 -5.20 -6.98 -0.42
C GLY A 140 -3.86 -7.16 -1.14
N LYS A 141 -3.58 -6.26 -2.07
CA LYS A 141 -2.33 -6.21 -2.83
C LYS A 141 -1.65 -4.86 -2.68
N THR A 142 -0.33 -4.89 -2.56
CA THR A 142 0.53 -3.73 -2.68
C THR A 142 1.05 -3.65 -4.11
N ILE A 143 0.92 -2.49 -4.71
CA ILE A 143 1.45 -2.17 -6.05
C ILE A 143 2.59 -1.18 -5.87
N VAL A 144 3.74 -1.43 -6.50
CA VAL A 144 4.85 -0.47 -6.52
C VAL A 144 5.21 -0.09 -7.93
N LEU A 145 5.21 1.21 -8.22
CA LEU A 145 5.69 1.76 -9.50
C LEU A 145 7.05 2.43 -9.27
N TRP A 146 8.10 2.00 -9.98
CA TRP A 146 9.43 2.58 -9.82
C TRP A 146 9.73 3.72 -10.79
N GLY A 147 10.31 4.79 -10.25
CA GLY A 147 10.64 6.01 -10.98
C GLY A 147 9.47 7.00 -11.01
N ARG A 148 9.73 8.16 -11.62
CA ARG A 148 8.72 9.19 -11.86
C ARG A 148 7.60 8.63 -12.73
N ARG A 149 6.40 9.17 -12.53
CA ARG A 149 5.17 8.79 -13.23
C ARG A 149 4.35 10.03 -13.62
N PRO A 150 4.91 10.94 -14.46
CA PRO A 150 4.18 12.12 -14.90
C PRO A 150 2.92 11.80 -15.71
N GLU A 151 2.83 10.59 -16.25
CA GLU A 151 1.69 10.08 -17.02
C GLU A 151 0.54 9.55 -16.14
N VAL A 152 0.74 9.42 -14.82
CA VAL A 152 -0.25 8.86 -13.91
C VAL A 152 -1.15 9.96 -13.37
N GLU A 153 -2.44 9.78 -13.53
CA GLU A 153 -3.46 10.71 -13.06
C GLU A 153 -4.04 10.25 -11.72
N GLY A 154 -4.33 11.21 -10.83
CA GLY A 154 -4.92 10.95 -9.53
C GLY A 154 -6.05 11.92 -9.23
N TRP A 155 -7.14 11.41 -8.68
CA TRP A 155 -8.26 12.20 -8.16
C TRP A 155 -8.29 12.10 -6.64
N PRO A 156 -8.41 13.24 -5.93
CA PRO A 156 -8.56 13.21 -4.49
C PRO A 156 -9.93 12.60 -4.17
N VAL A 157 -9.94 11.47 -3.45
CA VAL A 157 -11.17 10.88 -2.90
C VAL A 157 -11.58 11.71 -1.70
N VAL A 158 -10.60 12.06 -0.85
CA VAL A 158 -10.76 12.91 0.32
C VAL A 158 -9.41 13.50 0.69
N MET A 159 -9.40 14.75 1.18
CA MET A 159 -8.16 15.46 1.55
C MET A 159 -7.91 15.49 3.06
N GLU A 160 -8.97 15.33 3.86
CA GLU A 160 -8.92 15.33 5.32
C GLU A 160 -9.76 14.17 5.84
N ALA A 161 -9.12 13.03 6.06
CA ALA A 161 -9.80 11.82 6.50
C ALA A 161 -9.00 11.04 7.54
N ALA A 162 -9.75 10.23 8.28
CA ALA A 162 -9.30 9.12 9.10
C ALA A 162 -9.92 7.81 8.55
N PRO A 163 -9.29 6.64 8.77
CA PRO A 163 -9.92 5.36 8.49
C PRO A 163 -11.06 5.09 9.48
N ASP A 164 -11.94 4.17 9.13
CA ASP A 164 -12.90 3.61 10.08
C ASP A 164 -12.17 2.72 11.11
N GLU A 165 -12.50 2.85 12.40
CA GLU A 165 -11.86 2.09 13.48
C GLU A 165 -12.04 0.57 13.33
N SER A 166 -13.10 0.12 12.64
CA SER A 166 -13.34 -1.29 12.35
C SER A 166 -12.27 -1.92 11.44
N LEU A 167 -11.39 -1.11 10.84
CA LEU A 167 -10.22 -1.58 10.10
C LEU A 167 -9.09 -2.06 11.03
N LEU A 168 -8.99 -1.58 12.28
CA LEU A 168 -7.87 -1.93 13.18
C LEU A 168 -7.66 -3.43 13.35
N PRO A 169 -8.70 -4.28 13.57
CA PRO A 169 -8.52 -5.73 13.70
C PRO A 169 -8.04 -6.41 12.40
N ALA A 170 -8.15 -5.73 11.25
CA ALA A 170 -7.68 -6.23 9.97
C ALA A 170 -6.21 -5.88 9.67
N VAL A 171 -5.56 -5.06 10.50
CA VAL A 171 -4.17 -4.63 10.30
C VAL A 171 -3.19 -5.60 10.96
N ARG A 172 -2.22 -6.07 10.18
CA ARG A 172 -1.06 -6.83 10.65
C ARG A 172 0.07 -5.88 11.05
N HIS A 173 0.15 -5.55 12.32
CA HIS A 173 1.21 -4.72 12.90
C HIS A 173 2.56 -5.44 13.00
N PHE A 174 3.65 -4.68 13.12
CA PHE A 174 4.97 -5.24 13.37
C PHE A 174 5.04 -5.92 14.75
N GLY A 175 5.68 -7.08 14.82
CA GLY A 175 5.84 -7.84 16.06
C GLY A 175 4.56 -8.50 16.60
N ALA A 176 3.43 -8.42 15.90
CA ALA A 176 2.26 -9.24 16.21
C ALA A 176 2.53 -10.71 15.84
N ALA A 177 2.19 -11.64 16.73
CA ALA A 177 2.25 -13.06 16.42
C ALA A 177 1.33 -13.38 15.21
N PRO A 178 1.73 -14.32 14.33
CA PRO A 178 1.00 -14.64 13.11
C PRO A 178 -0.42 -15.17 13.34
#